data_AF-A0A970BED4-F1
#
_entry.id   AF-A0A970BED4-F1
#
_cell.length_a   1.000
_cell.length_b   1.000
_cell.length_c   1.000
_cell.angle_alpha   90.00
_cell.angle_beta   90.00
_cell.angle_gamma   90.00
#
_symmetry.space_group_name_H-M   'P 1'
#
loop_
_entity.id
_entity.type
_entity.pdbx_description
1 polymer ?
#
loop_
_entity_poly.entity_id
_entity_poly.type
_entity_poly.pdbx_seq_one_letter_code
_entity_poly.pdbx_strand_id
1 'polypeptide(L)'
;MSKKQENIKIQIDALPTNPGIYKFIDVQGVIIYVGKAKNLKKRVSSYFTKTHDNNKTRLLVKKIEKIEHIVVNSEDDALLLENNLIKRWQPRYNVMLK
;
A
#
# COMPACT_ATOMS: atom_id res chain seq x y z
N MET A 1 -11.57 -17.64 7.97
CA MET A 1 -10.54 -16.66 7.50
C MET A 1 -9.29 -16.87 8.33
N SER A 2 -8.09 -16.70 7.77
CA SER A 2 -6.86 -16.84 8.57
C SER A 2 -6.68 -15.62 9.48
N LYS A 3 -5.98 -15.79 10.62
CA LYS A 3 -5.66 -14.70 11.57
C LYS A 3 -5.00 -13.49 10.88
N LYS A 4 -4.19 -13.75 9.85
CA LYS A 4 -3.58 -12.74 8.98
C LYS A 4 -4.62 -11.92 8.22
N GLN A 5 -5.59 -12.58 7.58
CA GLN A 5 -6.63 -11.90 6.81
C GLN A 5 -7.50 -11.00 7.68
N GLU A 6 -7.82 -11.44 8.90
CA GLU A 6 -8.57 -10.66 9.87
C GLU A 6 -7.79 -9.41 10.32
N ASN A 7 -6.50 -9.57 10.64
CA ASN A 7 -5.65 -8.44 11.03
C ASN A 7 -5.52 -7.39 9.92
N ILE A 8 -5.28 -7.83 8.67
CA ILE A 8 -5.22 -6.93 7.51
C ILE A 8 -6.54 -6.20 7.32
N LYS A 9 -7.69 -6.89 7.49
CA LYS A 9 -9.01 -6.25 7.38
C LYS A 9 -9.17 -5.12 8.40
N ILE A 10 -8.79 -5.35 9.66
CA ILE A 10 -8.83 -4.31 10.71
C ILE A 10 -7.97 -3.11 10.33
N GLN A 11 -6.74 -3.34 9.84
CA GLN A 11 -5.87 -2.26 9.39
C GLN A 11 -6.49 -1.44 8.26
N ILE A 12 -7.11 -2.10 7.27
CA ILE A 12 -7.79 -1.44 6.14
C ILE A 12 -8.98 -0.62 6.64
N ASP A 13 -9.78 -1.16 7.56
CA ASP A 13 -10.96 -0.49 8.08
C ASP A 13 -10.61 0.77 8.88
N ALA A 14 -9.45 0.78 9.54
CA ALA A 14 -8.89 1.92 10.26
C ALA A 14 -8.23 2.99 9.39
N LEU A 15 -8.07 2.77 8.07
CA LEU A 15 -7.44 3.76 7.19
C LEU A 15 -8.33 5.01 7.03
N PRO A 16 -7.73 6.21 7.00
CA PRO A 16 -8.47 7.43 6.73
C PRO A 16 -8.90 7.53 5.26
N THR A 17 -9.84 8.43 4.99
CA THR A 17 -10.32 8.75 3.63
C THR A 17 -9.56 9.91 2.99
N ASN A 18 -8.60 10.51 3.70
CA ASN A 18 -7.75 11.60 3.25
C ASN A 18 -6.74 11.16 2.16
N PRO A 19 -6.17 12.13 1.41
CA PRO A 19 -5.04 11.87 0.54
C PRO A 19 -3.78 11.52 1.34
N GLY A 20 -2.89 10.74 0.75
CA GLY A 20 -1.71 10.27 1.44
C GLY A 20 -0.89 9.22 0.70
N ILE A 21 0.13 8.75 1.40
CA ILE A 21 0.97 7.62 1.00
C ILE A 21 0.55 6.38 1.78
N TYR A 22 0.48 5.24 1.12
CA TYR A 22 0.41 3.93 1.75
C TYR A 22 1.68 3.12 1.46
N LYS A 23 2.05 2.29 2.43
CA LYS A 23 3.20 1.38 2.36
C LYS A 23 2.73 -0.02 2.66
N PHE A 24 3.17 -0.97 1.84
CA PHE A 24 2.99 -2.39 2.12
C PHE A 24 4.30 -2.98 2.60
N ILE A 25 4.21 -3.75 3.68
CA ILE A 25 5.34 -4.30 4.40
C ILE A 25 5.17 -5.81 4.47
N ASP A 26 6.26 -6.55 4.26
CA ASP A 26 6.27 -8.01 4.34
C ASP A 26 6.53 -8.55 5.77
N VAL A 27 6.63 -9.87 5.88
CA VAL A 27 6.85 -10.57 7.16
C VAL A 27 8.22 -10.29 7.77
N GLN A 28 9.19 -9.86 6.95
CA GLN A 28 10.50 -9.44 7.41
C GLN A 28 10.52 -7.97 7.89
N GLY A 29 9.38 -7.26 7.80
CA GLY A 29 9.33 -5.83 8.12
C GLY A 29 9.89 -4.93 7.01
N VAL A 30 10.08 -5.47 5.80
CA VAL A 30 10.63 -4.71 4.66
C VAL A 30 9.51 -4.04 3.89
N ILE A 31 9.70 -2.75 3.53
CA ILE A 31 8.78 -2.04 2.65
C ILE A 31 8.92 -2.61 1.24
N ILE A 32 7.88 -3.31 0.78
CA ILE A 32 7.86 -3.98 -0.52
C ILE A 32 7.15 -3.15 -1.60
N TYR A 33 6.29 -2.21 -1.20
CA TYR A 33 5.61 -1.28 -2.10
C TYR A 33 5.25 0.03 -1.41
N VAL A 34 5.34 1.13 -2.15
CA VAL A 34 4.89 2.48 -1.76
C VAL A 34 3.98 3.01 -2.86
N GLY A 35 2.85 3.59 -2.49
CA GLY A 35 1.99 4.27 -3.46
C GLY A 35 1.25 5.45 -2.85
N LYS A 36 0.76 6.35 -3.70
CA LYS A 36 -0.11 7.48 -3.30
C LYS A 36 -1.58 7.24 -3.59
N ALA A 37 -2.44 7.93 -2.84
CA ALA A 37 -3.88 7.89 -3.00
C ALA A 37 -4.52 9.25 -2.73
N LYS A 38 -5.59 9.59 -3.46
CA LYS A 38 -6.51 10.67 -3.09
C LYS A 38 -7.39 10.30 -1.89
N ASN A 39 -7.62 8.99 -1.71
CA ASN A 39 -8.37 8.41 -0.61
C ASN A 39 -7.70 7.09 -0.23
N LEU A 40 -7.00 7.08 0.92
CA LEU A 40 -6.19 5.95 1.36
C LEU A 40 -7.02 4.68 1.53
N LYS A 41 -8.14 4.74 2.26
CA LYS A 41 -9.03 3.59 2.47
C LYS A 41 -9.50 2.98 1.14
N LYS A 42 -10.10 3.78 0.25
CA LYS A 42 -10.61 3.30 -1.05
C LYS A 42 -9.50 2.68 -1.91
N ARG A 43 -8.33 3.31 -1.95
CA ARG A 43 -7.20 2.82 -2.76
C ARG A 43 -6.67 1.50 -2.21
N VAL A 44 -6.41 1.42 -0.91
CA VAL A 44 -5.86 0.20 -0.30
C VAL A 44 -6.88 -0.94 -0.36
N SER A 45 -8.16 -0.70 -0.04
CA SER A 45 -9.20 -1.73 -0.15
C SER A 45 -9.29 -2.36 -1.54
N SER A 46 -9.01 -1.59 -2.61
CA SER A 46 -9.06 -2.11 -3.99
C SER A 46 -8.04 -3.22 -4.27
N TYR A 47 -6.97 -3.32 -3.49
CA TYR A 47 -6.01 -4.42 -3.56
C TYR A 47 -6.56 -5.74 -2.98
N PHE A 48 -7.63 -5.70 -2.20
CA PHE A 48 -8.15 -6.89 -1.49
C PHE A 48 -9.55 -7.29 -1.91
N THR A 49 -10.29 -6.41 -2.58
CA THR A 49 -11.67 -6.68 -3.03
C THR A 49 -11.78 -7.04 -4.50
N LYS A 50 -10.80 -6.70 -5.34
CA LYS A 50 -10.83 -6.98 -6.78
C LYS A 50 -10.09 -8.27 -7.11
N THR A 51 -10.64 -9.05 -8.02
CA THR A 51 -9.89 -10.07 -8.74
C THR A 51 -8.84 -9.35 -9.59
N HIS A 52 -7.56 -9.56 -9.29
CA HIS A 52 -6.48 -8.93 -10.03
C HIS A 52 -6.09 -9.80 -11.21
N ASP A 53 -6.35 -9.31 -12.43
CA ASP A 53 -5.91 -9.96 -13.67
C ASP A 53 -4.37 -10.02 -13.76
N ASN A 54 -3.69 -9.08 -13.08
CA ASN A 54 -2.23 -9.01 -13.07
C ASN A 54 -1.61 -9.93 -12.00
N ASN A 55 -0.83 -10.91 -12.45
CA ASN A 55 -0.04 -11.82 -11.62
C ASN A 55 0.87 -11.10 -10.62
N LYS A 56 1.51 -9.99 -11.00
CA LYS A 56 2.42 -9.25 -10.12
C LYS A 56 1.68 -8.63 -8.93
N THR A 57 0.50 -8.07 -9.14
CA THR A 57 -0.35 -7.51 -8.08
C THR A 57 -0.82 -8.60 -7.11
N ARG A 58 -1.21 -9.78 -7.63
CA ARG A 58 -1.54 -10.93 -6.77
C ARG A 58 -0.38 -11.36 -5.88
N LEU A 59 0.84 -11.39 -6.43
CA LEU A 59 2.04 -11.73 -5.67
C LEU A 59 2.35 -10.68 -4.60
N LEU A 60 2.21 -9.39 -4.94
CA LEU A 60 2.34 -8.29 -3.98
C LEU A 60 1.37 -8.49 -2.82
N VAL A 61 0.07 -8.64 -3.10
CA VAL A 61 -0.99 -8.76 -2.09
C VAL A 61 -0.75 -9.95 -1.15
N LYS A 62 -0.28 -11.07 -1.68
CA LYS A 62 0.07 -12.26 -0.86
C LYS A 62 1.19 -11.98 0.14
N LYS A 63 2.12 -11.08 -0.16
CA LYS A 63 3.29 -10.76 0.66
C LYS A 63 3.01 -9.68 1.72
N ILE A 64 1.87 -9.00 1.68
CA ILE A 64 1.53 -7.96 2.65
C ILE A 64 1.25 -8.59 4.01
N GLU A 65 1.99 -8.18 5.03
CA GLU A 65 1.72 -8.47 6.45
C GLU A 65 1.29 -7.23 7.23
N LYS A 66 1.75 -6.05 6.83
CA LYS A 66 1.42 -4.78 7.49
C LYS A 66 1.20 -3.67 6.47
N ILE A 67 0.27 -2.79 6.81
CA ILE A 67 -0.08 -1.59 6.06
C ILE A 67 0.23 -0.38 6.93
N GLU A 68 1.03 0.53 6.41
CA GLU A 68 1.29 1.83 7.03
C GLU A 68 0.83 2.96 6.09
N HIS A 69 0.53 4.12 6.66
CA HIS A 69 0.12 5.29 5.88
C HIS A 69 0.65 6.60 6.46
N ILE A 70 0.71 7.62 5.60
CA ILE A 70 1.01 9.00 5.95
C ILE A 70 -0.07 9.85 5.28
N VAL A 71 -0.82 10.62 6.07
CA VAL A 71 -1.78 11.60 5.56
C VAL A 71 -1.02 12.85 5.12
N VAL A 72 -1.44 13.44 4.00
CA VAL A 72 -0.91 14.72 3.51
C VAL A 72 -2.06 15.69 3.21
N ASN A 73 -1.72 16.95 2.96
CA ASN A 73 -2.70 18.01 2.74
C ASN A 73 -3.16 18.12 1.29
N SER A 74 -2.31 17.75 0.33
CA SER A 74 -2.59 17.88 -1.11
C SER A 74 -2.10 16.68 -1.94
N GLU A 75 -2.59 16.57 -3.18
CA GLU A 75 -2.10 15.54 -4.12
C GLU A 75 -0.67 15.77 -4.56
N ASP A 76 -0.22 17.03 -4.63
CA ASP A 76 1.14 17.40 -5.02
C ASP A 76 2.14 17.00 -3.91
N ASP A 77 1.78 17.22 -2.64
CA ASP A 77 2.57 16.73 -1.50
C ASP A 77 2.71 15.20 -1.56
N ALA A 78 1.63 14.49 -1.88
CA ALA A 78 1.67 13.04 -2.04
C ALA A 78 2.58 12.64 -3.20
N LEU A 79 2.56 13.33 -4.33
CA LEU A 79 3.42 13.02 -5.48
C LEU A 79 4.91 13.18 -5.13
N LEU A 80 5.28 14.30 -4.50
CA LEU A 80 6.66 14.56 -4.09
C LEU A 80 7.12 13.55 -3.03
N LEU A 81 6.30 13.30 -2.01
CA LEU A 81 6.63 12.37 -0.94
C LEU A 81 6.74 10.94 -1.43
N GLU A 82 5.84 10.49 -2.31
CA GLU A 82 5.91 9.17 -2.96
C GLU A 82 7.25 8.97 -3.67
N ASN A 83 7.62 9.93 -4.52
CA ASN A 83 8.88 9.88 -5.27
C ASN A 83 10.09 9.80 -4.34
N ASN A 84 10.10 10.61 -3.27
CA ASN A 84 11.18 10.58 -2.28
C ASN A 84 11.26 9.24 -1.53
N LEU A 85 10.11 8.68 -1.14
CA LEU A 85 10.07 7.39 -0.44
C LEU A 85 10.46 6.22 -1.36
N ILE A 86 10.01 6.21 -2.61
CA ILE A 86 10.43 5.19 -3.59
C ILE A 86 11.94 5.28 -3.82
N LYS A 87 12.47 6.50 -4.00
CA LYS A 87 13.92 6.70 -4.18
C LYS A 87 14.72 6.21 -2.98
N ARG A 88 14.25 6.51 -1.76
CA ARG A 88 14.92 6.15 -0.50
C ARG A 88 14.91 4.65 -0.22
N TRP A 89 13.77 3.98 -0.43
CA TRP A 89 13.58 2.59 -0.01
C TRP A 89 13.73 1.58 -1.16
N GLN A 90 13.69 2.03 -2.42
CA GLN A 90 13.72 1.21 -3.62
C GLN A 90 12.86 -0.07 -3.52
N PRO A 91 11.55 0.04 -3.17
CA PRO A 91 10.75 -1.14 -2.87
C PRO A 91 10.65 -2.05 -4.10
N ARG A 92 10.86 -3.34 -3.91
CA ARG A 92 10.94 -4.34 -4.98
C ARG A 92 9.77 -4.24 -5.98
N TYR A 93 8.54 -4.10 -5.49
CA TYR A 93 7.36 -4.07 -6.36
C TYR A 93 7.12 -2.73 -7.04
N ASN A 94 7.71 -1.62 -6.57
CA ASN A 94 7.65 -0.35 -7.31
C ASN A 94 8.44 -0.38 -8.61
N VAL A 95 9.55 -1.12 -8.64
CA VAL A 95 10.36 -1.32 -9.85
C VAL A 95 9.68 -2.33 -10.78
N MET A 96 9.20 -3.45 -10.22
CA MET A 96 8.59 -4.53 -11.02
C MET A 96 7.24 -4.17 -11.65
N LEU A 97 6.51 -3.20 -11.10
CA LEU A 97 5.20 -2.75 -11.58
C LEU A 97 5.27 -1.51 -12.49
N LYS A 98 6.47 -0.98 -12.72
CA LYS A 98 6.71 0.12 -13.66
C LYS A 98 6.87 -0.41 -15.08
#